data_AF-A0A925ZGJ3-F1
#
_entry.id   AF-A0A925ZGJ3-F1
#
_cell.length_a   1.000
_cell.length_b   1.000
_cell.length_c   1.000
_cell.angle_alpha   90.00
_cell.angle_beta   90.00
_cell.angle_gamma   90.00
#
_symmetry.space_group_name_H-M   'P 1'
#
loop_
_entity.id
_entity.type
_entity.pdbx_description
1 polymer ?
#
loop_
_entity_poly.entity_id
_entity_poly.type
_entity_poly.pdbx_seq_one_letter_code
_entity_poly.pdbx_strand_id
1 'polypeptide(L)'
;MDKKKPPNSDRSKGKEINTDDASLRGNGDELHQLAGGERTDLTTNQGVPIADNQNSLKANPRGPTLLEDFILREKITHFDHERIPERIVHARGTGAHGFFELTESLSEFTTARILTEVGVQTPVFTRFSTVAGGAGSIDTPRDVRGFSVKFYTQQGNWDLVGNNIPVFFIQDAIKFPDIIHAVKMEPDRGFPQNASAHDTFWDFISLTPESMHMIMWIMSDRTIPRSLRMIEGFGVHSFRL
;
A
#
# COMPACT_ATOMS: atom_id res chain seq x y z
N MET A 1 11.11 -54.35 -10.37
CA MET A 1 10.82 -53.35 -9.33
C MET A 1 9.71 -52.46 -9.84
N ASP A 2 8.49 -52.81 -9.47
CA ASP A 2 7.25 -52.17 -9.91
C ASP A 2 7.15 -50.73 -9.36
N LYS A 3 7.16 -49.75 -10.26
CA LYS A 3 6.79 -48.37 -9.94
C LYS A 3 5.26 -48.26 -9.96
N LYS A 4 4.62 -48.42 -8.80
CA LYS A 4 3.20 -48.09 -8.59
C LYS A 4 2.98 -46.59 -8.88
N LYS A 5 2.16 -46.30 -9.90
CA LYS A 5 1.54 -44.97 -10.11
C LYS A 5 0.63 -44.66 -8.90
N PRO A 6 0.56 -43.40 -8.43
CA PRO A 6 -0.42 -43.00 -7.42
C PRO A 6 -1.84 -43.01 -8.04
N PRO A 7 -2.89 -43.28 -7.25
CA PRO A 7 -4.25 -43.31 -7.75
C PRO A 7 -4.73 -41.90 -8.10
N ASN A 8 -5.35 -41.82 -9.28
CA ASN A 8 -6.02 -40.64 -9.83
C ASN A 8 -7.13 -40.22 -8.85
N SER A 9 -6.98 -39.08 -8.17
CA SER A 9 -8.07 -38.49 -7.39
C SER A 9 -9.10 -37.96 -8.37
N ASP A 10 -10.22 -38.67 -8.48
CA ASP A 10 -11.38 -38.29 -9.28
C ASP A 10 -11.82 -36.87 -8.85
N ARG A 11 -11.53 -35.86 -9.69
CA ARG A 11 -12.11 -34.53 -9.53
C ARG A 11 -13.55 -34.65 -9.96
N SER A 12 -14.46 -34.72 -8.98
CA SER A 12 -15.89 -34.68 -9.22
C SER A 12 -16.22 -33.46 -10.08
N LYS A 13 -16.97 -33.72 -11.16
CA LYS A 13 -17.53 -32.69 -12.03
C LYS A 13 -18.44 -31.80 -11.19
N GLY A 14 -18.11 -30.50 -11.12
CA GLY A 14 -18.90 -29.50 -10.40
C GLY A 14 -20.35 -29.48 -10.90
N LYS A 15 -21.29 -29.70 -9.99
CA LYS A 15 -22.72 -29.52 -10.23
C LYS A 15 -23.02 -28.03 -10.03
N GLU A 16 -23.67 -27.40 -11.02
CA GLU A 16 -24.14 -26.01 -10.87
C GLU A 16 -25.09 -25.91 -9.66
N ILE A 17 -24.83 -24.93 -8.78
CA ILE A 17 -25.65 -24.69 -7.59
C ILE A 17 -26.97 -24.09 -8.05
N ASN A 18 -28.08 -24.73 -7.69
CA ASN A 18 -29.40 -24.15 -7.83
C ASN A 18 -29.58 -23.09 -6.72
N THR A 19 -29.54 -21.81 -7.08
CA THR A 19 -29.74 -20.68 -6.17
C THR A 19 -31.17 -20.60 -5.59
N ASP A 20 -32.05 -21.53 -5.99
CA ASP A 20 -33.44 -21.62 -5.55
C ASP A 20 -33.63 -22.60 -4.37
N ASP A 21 -32.55 -23.13 -3.78
CA ASP A 21 -32.66 -23.92 -2.54
C ASP A 21 -33.04 -23.02 -1.36
N ALA A 22 -34.31 -23.12 -0.95
CA ALA A 22 -34.87 -22.36 0.17
C ALA A 22 -34.16 -22.61 1.50
N SER A 23 -33.42 -23.71 1.65
CA SER A 23 -32.64 -24.02 2.86
C SER A 23 -31.36 -23.17 3.00
N LEU A 24 -30.95 -22.51 1.92
CA LEU A 24 -29.77 -21.62 1.86
C LEU A 24 -30.15 -20.14 1.98
N ARG A 25 -31.42 -19.80 2.22
CA ARG A 25 -31.90 -18.42 2.28
C ARG A 25 -32.43 -18.11 3.68
N GLY A 26 -31.92 -17.03 4.27
CA GLY A 26 -32.45 -16.50 5.51
C GLY A 26 -33.72 -15.68 5.33
N ASN A 27 -34.26 -15.15 6.43
CA ASN A 27 -35.56 -14.44 6.43
C ASN A 27 -35.55 -13.12 5.61
N GLY A 28 -34.37 -12.57 5.30
CA GLY A 28 -34.19 -11.37 4.48
C GLY A 28 -33.75 -11.67 3.04
N ASP A 29 -33.89 -12.92 2.60
CA ASP A 29 -33.44 -13.43 1.30
C ASP A 29 -31.89 -13.44 1.14
N GLU A 30 -31.16 -13.30 2.25
CA GLU A 30 -29.71 -13.40 2.25
C GLU A 30 -29.24 -14.85 2.11
N LEU A 31 -28.20 -15.08 1.32
CA LEU A 31 -27.62 -16.42 1.14
C LEU A 31 -26.80 -16.82 2.38
N HIS A 32 -27.14 -17.96 2.96
CA HIS A 32 -26.44 -18.60 4.07
C HIS A 32 -25.42 -19.60 3.53
N GLN A 33 -24.15 -19.40 3.87
CA GLN A 33 -23.11 -20.40 3.63
C GLN A 33 -23.13 -21.38 4.79
N LEU A 34 -23.61 -22.60 4.54
CA LEU A 34 -23.61 -23.69 5.50
C LEU A 34 -22.32 -24.53 5.34
N ALA A 35 -21.76 -24.98 6.46
CA ALA A 35 -20.63 -25.91 6.47
C ALA A 35 -21.04 -27.32 5.99
N GLY A 36 -20.10 -28.07 5.39
CA GLY A 36 -20.28 -29.47 4.96
C GLY A 36 -20.63 -29.66 3.47
N GLY A 37 -20.41 -28.65 2.62
CA GLY A 37 -20.62 -28.73 1.16
C GLY A 37 -19.40 -29.20 0.37
N GLU A 38 -19.48 -29.19 -0.97
CA GLU A 38 -18.32 -29.46 -1.85
C GLU A 38 -17.27 -28.34 -1.87
N ARG A 39 -17.56 -27.20 -1.23
CA ARG A 39 -16.67 -26.04 -1.07
C ARG A 39 -15.97 -26.10 0.27
N THR A 40 -14.78 -25.49 0.35
CA THR A 40 -14.13 -25.26 1.64
C THR A 40 -15.06 -24.49 2.57
N ASP A 41 -15.31 -25.03 3.76
CA ASP A 41 -16.15 -24.41 4.77
C ASP A 41 -15.62 -23.02 5.14
N LEU A 42 -16.53 -22.07 5.39
CA LEU A 42 -16.16 -20.83 6.05
C LEU A 42 -15.80 -21.17 7.50
N THR A 43 -14.59 -20.81 7.92
CA THR A 43 -14.10 -21.12 9.28
C THR A 43 -13.71 -19.85 10.04
N THR A 44 -13.61 -19.98 11.36
CA THR A 44 -12.84 -19.06 12.20
C THR A 44 -11.35 -19.15 11.86
N ASN A 45 -10.55 -18.23 12.40
CA ASN A 45 -9.09 -18.27 12.30
C ASN A 45 -8.48 -19.48 13.01
N GLN A 46 -9.20 -20.10 13.94
CA GLN A 46 -8.81 -21.35 14.61
C GLN A 46 -9.31 -22.62 13.87
N GLY A 47 -9.90 -22.47 12.69
CA GLY A 47 -10.37 -23.60 11.85
C GLY A 47 -11.71 -24.21 12.26
N VAL A 48 -12.51 -23.53 13.09
CA VAL A 48 -13.85 -23.99 13.47
C VAL A 48 -14.84 -23.63 12.36
N PRO A 49 -15.54 -24.60 11.74
CA PRO A 49 -16.57 -24.31 10.74
C PRO A 49 -17.69 -23.42 11.30
N ILE A 50 -18.08 -22.41 10.52
CA ILE A 50 -19.13 -21.44 10.86
C ILE A 50 -20.42 -21.88 10.15
N ALA A 51 -21.47 -22.13 10.93
CA ALA A 51 -22.78 -22.53 10.41
C ALA A 51 -23.62 -21.34 9.95
N ASP A 52 -23.58 -20.22 10.68
CA ASP A 52 -24.32 -18.98 10.37
C ASP A 52 -23.39 -17.78 10.55
N ASN A 53 -23.11 -17.07 9.46
CA ASN A 53 -22.28 -15.86 9.43
C ASN A 53 -23.12 -14.57 9.25
N GLN A 54 -24.44 -14.68 9.34
CA GLN A 54 -25.39 -13.57 9.19
C GLN A 54 -25.92 -13.09 10.53
N ASN A 55 -25.93 -13.95 11.54
CA ASN A 55 -26.49 -13.65 12.86
C ASN A 55 -25.46 -13.74 13.98
N SER A 56 -25.67 -12.91 15.00
CA SER A 56 -25.02 -13.06 16.31
C SER A 56 -25.79 -14.06 17.18
N LEU A 57 -25.09 -14.77 18.05
CA LEU A 57 -25.70 -15.60 19.09
C LEU A 57 -26.42 -14.71 20.11
N LYS A 58 -27.71 -14.98 20.33
CA LYS A 58 -28.59 -14.22 21.23
C LYS A 58 -29.25 -15.15 22.24
N ALA A 59 -29.62 -14.63 23.41
CA ALA A 59 -30.32 -15.39 24.46
C ALA A 59 -31.69 -15.95 24.02
N ASN A 60 -32.32 -15.33 23.02
CA ASN A 60 -33.53 -15.75 22.32
C ASN A 60 -33.65 -14.98 20.98
N PRO A 61 -34.59 -15.29 20.06
CA PRO A 61 -34.64 -14.67 18.73
C PRO A 61 -34.67 -13.13 18.69
N ARG A 62 -35.15 -12.48 19.76
CA ARG A 62 -35.19 -11.01 19.90
C ARG A 62 -34.45 -10.51 21.14
N GLY A 63 -33.60 -11.34 21.72
CA GLY A 63 -32.87 -11.07 22.96
C GLY A 63 -31.53 -10.38 22.71
N PRO A 64 -30.79 -10.04 23.79
CA PRO A 64 -29.46 -9.48 23.68
C PRO A 64 -28.44 -10.50 23.14
N THR A 65 -27.39 -10.01 22.50
CA THR A 65 -26.22 -10.79 22.06
C THR A 65 -25.43 -11.30 23.28
N LEU A 66 -24.95 -12.54 23.21
CA LEU A 66 -24.19 -13.17 24.30
C LEU A 66 -22.68 -12.98 24.14
N LEU A 67 -21.96 -12.77 25.26
CA LEU A 67 -20.50 -12.59 25.25
C LEU A 67 -19.75 -13.90 24.89
N GLU A 68 -20.38 -15.05 25.08
CA GLU A 68 -19.82 -16.35 24.70
C GLU A 68 -19.73 -16.56 23.18
N ASP A 69 -20.34 -15.67 22.37
CA ASP A 69 -20.20 -15.66 20.91
C ASP A 69 -18.77 -15.35 20.47
N PHE A 70 -17.94 -16.39 20.41
CA PHE A 70 -16.54 -16.27 20.02
C PHE A 70 -16.36 -16.02 18.52
N ILE A 71 -17.32 -16.43 17.68
CA ILE A 71 -17.28 -16.20 16.23
C ILE A 71 -17.46 -14.70 15.95
N LEU A 72 -18.48 -14.08 16.56
CA LEU A 72 -18.70 -12.64 16.47
C LEU A 72 -17.48 -11.87 16.96
N ARG A 73 -17.00 -12.19 18.17
CA ARG A 73 -15.86 -11.48 18.78
C ARG A 73 -14.61 -11.61 17.94
N GLU A 74 -14.27 -12.79 17.45
CA GLU A 74 -13.08 -12.99 16.61
C GLU A 74 -13.15 -12.13 15.33
N LYS A 75 -14.28 -12.20 14.62
CA LYS A 75 -14.50 -11.45 13.38
C LYS A 75 -14.43 -9.94 13.59
N ILE A 76 -15.13 -9.42 14.60
CA ILE A 76 -15.14 -7.99 14.94
C ILE A 76 -13.78 -7.54 15.46
N THR A 77 -13.10 -8.35 16.28
CA THR A 77 -11.75 -8.03 16.77
C THR A 77 -10.78 -7.89 15.60
N HIS A 78 -10.81 -8.79 14.62
CA HIS A 78 -9.96 -8.65 13.44
C HIS A 78 -10.29 -7.37 12.65
N PHE A 79 -11.58 -7.07 12.45
CA PHE A 79 -12.03 -5.85 11.78
C PHE A 79 -11.55 -4.57 12.49
N ASP A 80 -11.74 -4.50 13.81
CA ASP A 80 -11.36 -3.36 14.65
C ASP A 80 -9.85 -3.07 14.62
N HIS A 81 -9.04 -4.06 14.25
CA HIS A 81 -7.57 -3.98 14.17
C HIS A 81 -7.02 -4.00 12.73
N GLU A 82 -7.86 -3.78 11.71
CA GLU A 82 -7.41 -3.74 10.31
C GLU A 82 -6.49 -2.56 9.99
N ARG A 83 -6.63 -1.45 10.70
CA ARG A 83 -5.89 -0.22 10.41
C ARG A 83 -4.53 -0.25 11.09
N ILE A 84 -3.48 -0.17 10.29
CA ILE A 84 -2.13 0.17 10.73
C ILE A 84 -1.86 1.65 10.49
N PRO A 85 -0.95 2.29 11.24
CA PRO A 85 -0.57 3.68 11.00
C PRO A 85 -0.12 3.89 9.56
N GLU A 86 -0.56 4.99 8.95
CA GLU A 86 -0.05 5.40 7.65
C GLU A 86 1.41 5.87 7.73
N ARG A 87 2.05 6.04 6.58
CA ARG A 87 3.39 6.65 6.53
C ARG A 87 3.29 8.11 6.97
N ILE A 88 4.27 8.58 7.76
CA ILE A 88 4.30 9.98 8.25
C ILE A 88 4.25 10.98 7.10
N VAL A 89 4.98 10.69 6.02
CA VAL A 89 4.95 11.39 4.74
C VAL A 89 4.74 10.36 3.64
N HIS A 90 4.31 10.78 2.45
CA HIS A 90 4.09 9.86 1.34
C HIS A 90 3.02 8.79 1.63
N ALA A 91 2.02 9.12 2.44
CA ALA A 91 0.94 8.21 2.81
C ALA A 91 0.09 7.81 1.59
N ARG A 92 -0.33 8.78 0.78
CA ARG A 92 -1.02 8.52 -0.49
C ARG A 92 -0.03 8.03 -1.55
N GLY A 93 -0.24 6.82 -2.05
CA GLY A 93 0.61 6.28 -3.09
C GLY A 93 0.11 4.99 -3.72
N THR A 94 0.63 4.69 -4.91
CA THR A 94 0.29 3.52 -5.74
C THR A 94 1.56 2.75 -6.07
N GLY A 95 1.51 1.42 -6.03
CA GLY A 95 2.65 0.57 -6.31
C GLY A 95 2.42 -0.41 -7.47
N ALA A 96 3.51 -0.84 -8.10
CA ALA A 96 3.49 -1.82 -9.19
C ALA A 96 4.75 -2.69 -9.16
N HIS A 97 4.59 -3.95 -9.59
CA HIS A 97 5.69 -4.87 -9.84
C HIS A 97 6.25 -4.69 -11.26
N GLY A 98 7.53 -5.03 -11.43
CA GLY A 98 8.19 -5.06 -12.73
C GLY A 98 9.56 -5.72 -12.62
N PHE A 99 10.44 -5.42 -13.59
CA PHE A 99 11.85 -5.82 -13.53
C PHE A 99 12.74 -4.69 -14.04
N PHE A 100 13.99 -4.72 -13.60
CA PHE A 100 15.10 -3.94 -14.14
C PHE A 100 16.04 -4.89 -14.90
N GLU A 101 16.53 -4.46 -16.05
CA GLU A 101 17.49 -5.20 -16.86
C GLU A 101 18.58 -4.25 -17.32
N LEU A 102 19.82 -4.55 -16.94
CA LEU A 102 20.98 -3.77 -17.31
C LEU A 102 21.37 -4.05 -18.76
N THR A 103 21.55 -3.01 -19.56
CA THR A 103 21.94 -3.11 -20.98
C THR A 103 23.44 -2.99 -21.22
N GLU A 104 24.16 -2.32 -20.32
CA GLU A 104 25.60 -2.07 -20.40
C GLU A 104 26.24 -2.18 -19.02
N SER A 105 27.36 -2.89 -18.91
CA SER A 105 28.03 -3.15 -17.63
C SER A 105 28.73 -1.90 -17.10
N LEU A 106 28.59 -1.63 -15.79
CA LEU A 106 29.33 -0.61 -15.05
C LEU A 106 30.46 -1.21 -14.18
N SER A 107 30.99 -2.38 -14.56
CA SER A 107 32.01 -3.09 -13.78
C SER A 107 33.33 -2.33 -13.58
N GLU A 108 33.59 -1.29 -14.37
CA GLU A 108 34.71 -0.37 -14.15
C GLU A 108 34.50 0.51 -12.90
N PHE A 109 33.24 0.81 -12.56
CA PHE A 109 32.88 1.81 -11.55
C PHE A 109 32.34 1.21 -10.26
N THR A 110 31.75 0.01 -10.29
CA THR A 110 31.10 -0.57 -9.11
C THR A 110 31.18 -2.08 -9.06
N THR A 111 31.07 -2.64 -7.85
CA THR A 111 31.00 -4.08 -7.60
C THR A 111 29.57 -4.60 -7.41
N ALA A 112 28.55 -3.73 -7.52
CA ALA A 112 27.16 -4.12 -7.35
C ALA A 112 26.68 -4.98 -8.52
N ARG A 113 26.34 -6.26 -8.29
CA ARG A 113 26.03 -7.21 -9.38
C ARG A 113 24.86 -6.78 -10.26
N ILE A 114 23.87 -6.09 -9.68
CA ILE A 114 22.76 -5.50 -10.44
C ILE A 114 23.22 -4.50 -11.52
N LEU A 115 24.40 -3.89 -11.36
CA LEU A 115 24.99 -2.92 -12.29
C LEU A 115 26.21 -3.46 -13.05
N THR A 116 26.54 -4.75 -12.92
CA THR A 116 27.65 -5.37 -13.66
C THR A 116 27.23 -6.56 -14.52
N GLU A 117 26.06 -7.14 -14.28
CA GLU A 117 25.56 -8.31 -15.01
C GLU A 117 24.49 -7.90 -16.04
N VAL A 118 24.89 -7.85 -17.32
CA VAL A 118 24.02 -7.49 -18.44
C VAL A 118 23.00 -8.59 -18.74
N GLY A 119 21.76 -8.21 -19.05
CA GLY A 119 20.68 -9.12 -19.42
C GLY A 119 20.03 -9.88 -18.26
N VAL A 120 20.46 -9.63 -17.01
CA VAL A 120 19.84 -10.21 -15.82
C VAL A 120 18.60 -9.40 -15.44
N GLN A 121 17.43 -10.04 -15.47
CA GLN A 121 16.18 -9.44 -14.99
C GLN A 121 16.13 -9.48 -13.46
N THR A 122 16.31 -8.32 -12.84
CA THR A 122 16.17 -8.14 -11.40
C THR A 122 14.73 -7.73 -11.09
N PRO A 123 13.96 -8.50 -10.30
CA PRO A 123 12.61 -8.10 -9.91
C PRO A 123 12.63 -6.77 -9.17
N VAL A 124 11.63 -5.93 -9.44
CA VAL A 124 11.44 -4.67 -8.73
C VAL A 124 10.01 -4.48 -8.25
N PHE A 125 9.87 -3.69 -7.19
CA PHE A 125 8.60 -3.08 -6.81
C PHE A 125 8.81 -1.58 -6.71
N THR A 126 8.00 -0.82 -7.45
CA THR A 126 8.00 0.65 -7.38
C THR A 126 6.78 1.12 -6.62
N ARG A 127 6.95 2.19 -5.84
CA ARG A 127 5.84 2.94 -5.23
C ARG A 127 5.99 4.42 -5.54
N PHE A 128 4.95 4.97 -6.15
CA PHE A 128 4.78 6.39 -6.38
C PHE A 128 3.87 7.00 -5.33
N SER A 129 4.06 8.26 -4.99
CA SER A 129 3.29 8.89 -3.91
C SER A 129 3.23 10.41 -4.05
N THR A 130 2.27 11.06 -3.41
CA THR A 130 2.39 12.49 -3.03
C THR A 130 3.23 12.58 -1.74
N VAL A 131 3.29 13.72 -1.04
CA VAL A 131 4.06 13.88 0.21
C VAL A 131 3.17 14.24 1.39
N ALA A 132 2.45 15.36 1.30
CA ALA A 132 1.84 16.01 2.47
C ALA A 132 0.52 15.33 2.90
N GLY A 133 -0.31 14.94 1.93
CA GLY A 133 -1.61 14.34 2.19
C GLY A 133 -1.57 12.94 2.81
N GLY A 134 -2.59 12.65 3.64
CA GLY A 134 -2.83 11.30 4.18
C GLY A 134 -3.24 10.28 3.11
N ALA A 135 -3.35 9.00 3.48
CA ALA A 135 -3.59 7.88 2.54
C ALA A 135 -4.89 8.01 1.72
N GLY A 136 -5.90 8.69 2.28
CA GLY A 136 -7.18 8.98 1.64
C GLY A 136 -7.24 10.29 0.84
N SER A 137 -6.12 11.00 0.67
CA SER A 137 -6.05 12.24 -0.11
C SER A 137 -6.09 12.00 -1.63
N ILE A 138 -6.16 13.08 -2.41
CA ILE A 138 -6.24 13.03 -3.87
C ILE A 138 -4.88 12.78 -4.54
N ASP A 139 -4.88 12.28 -5.78
CA ASP A 139 -3.66 12.01 -6.57
C ASP A 139 -3.12 13.23 -7.35
N THR A 140 -3.96 14.25 -7.56
CA THR A 140 -3.64 15.44 -8.34
C THR A 140 -3.54 16.75 -7.52
N PRO A 141 -2.96 16.75 -6.30
CA PRO A 141 -2.61 18.02 -5.65
C PRO A 141 -1.39 18.63 -6.39
N ARG A 142 -1.12 19.91 -6.15
CA ARG A 142 0.22 20.47 -6.37
C ARG A 142 1.12 19.98 -5.25
N ASP A 143 1.97 18.99 -5.53
CA ASP A 143 2.86 18.40 -4.51
C ASP A 143 4.08 17.74 -5.19
N VAL A 144 5.12 17.48 -4.42
CA VAL A 144 6.21 16.60 -4.88
C VAL A 144 5.66 15.19 -5.06
N ARG A 145 6.25 14.42 -5.97
CA ARG A 145 5.96 13.00 -6.12
C ARG A 145 7.15 12.17 -5.65
N GLY A 146 6.92 11.29 -4.68
CA GLY A 146 7.87 10.24 -4.34
C GLY A 146 7.94 9.21 -5.46
N PHE A 147 9.15 8.77 -5.80
CA PHE A 147 9.45 7.71 -6.76
C PHE A 147 10.45 6.77 -6.10
N SER A 148 9.92 5.72 -5.45
CA SER A 148 10.74 4.76 -4.69
C SER A 148 10.77 3.42 -5.41
N VAL A 149 11.97 2.91 -5.71
CA VAL A 149 12.17 1.62 -6.37
C VAL A 149 12.94 0.68 -5.44
N LYS A 150 12.34 -0.47 -5.13
CA LYS A 150 12.99 -1.58 -4.44
C LYS A 150 13.47 -2.59 -5.47
N PHE A 151 14.76 -2.88 -5.46
CA PHE A 151 15.41 -3.90 -6.27
C PHE A 151 15.68 -5.14 -5.42
N TYR A 152 15.13 -6.28 -5.84
CA TYR A 152 15.34 -7.57 -5.18
C TYR A 152 16.59 -8.25 -5.76
N THR A 153 17.77 -7.74 -5.39
CA THR A 153 19.04 -8.21 -5.96
C THR A 153 19.51 -9.52 -5.33
N GLN A 154 20.42 -10.23 -6.00
CA GLN A 154 21.07 -11.43 -5.44
C GLN A 154 21.95 -11.14 -4.22
N GLN A 155 22.31 -9.86 -3.99
CA GLN A 155 23.18 -9.41 -2.91
C GLN A 155 22.42 -8.63 -1.83
N GLY A 156 21.10 -8.81 -1.76
CA GLY A 156 20.22 -8.13 -0.81
C GLY A 156 19.34 -7.07 -1.47
N ASN A 157 18.34 -6.59 -0.74
CA ASN A 157 17.46 -5.55 -1.24
C ASN A 157 18.19 -4.22 -1.32
N TRP A 158 18.07 -3.54 -2.45
CA TRP A 158 18.54 -2.18 -2.62
C TRP A 158 17.34 -1.26 -2.90
N ASP A 159 17.21 -0.18 -2.13
CA ASP A 159 16.11 0.77 -2.26
C ASP A 159 16.64 2.11 -2.77
N LEU A 160 16.22 2.51 -3.97
CA LEU A 160 16.42 3.85 -4.49
C LEU A 160 15.18 4.68 -4.18
N VAL A 161 15.22 5.39 -3.04
CA VAL A 161 14.12 6.22 -2.54
C VAL A 161 14.29 7.65 -3.03
N GLY A 162 13.65 7.97 -4.14
CA GLY A 162 13.77 9.27 -4.80
C GLY A 162 12.48 10.08 -4.85
N ASN A 163 12.57 11.23 -5.54
CA ASN A 163 11.46 12.12 -5.87
C ASN A 163 11.45 12.44 -7.38
N ASN A 164 10.38 13.05 -7.86
CA ASN A 164 10.30 13.58 -9.23
C ASN A 164 10.98 14.94 -9.44
N ILE A 165 11.63 15.46 -8.39
CA ILE A 165 12.35 16.74 -8.36
C ILE A 165 13.82 16.46 -7.96
N PRO A 166 14.82 17.07 -8.61
CA PRO A 166 16.24 16.75 -8.39
C PRO A 166 16.86 17.40 -7.15
N VAL A 167 16.11 18.18 -6.37
CA VAL A 167 16.57 18.88 -5.17
C VAL A 167 15.55 18.70 -4.04
N PHE A 168 15.92 19.14 -2.84
CA PHE A 168 15.05 19.10 -1.67
C PHE A 168 14.91 20.47 -1.01
N PHE A 169 13.94 20.61 -0.10
CA PHE A 169 13.63 21.89 0.58
C PHE A 169 14.73 22.35 1.54
N ILE A 170 15.44 21.40 2.15
CA ILE A 170 16.32 21.63 3.27
C ILE A 170 17.66 20.95 3.04
N GLN A 171 18.71 21.49 3.65
CA GLN A 171 20.07 20.97 3.55
C GLN A 171 20.41 19.96 4.64
N ASP A 172 19.82 20.10 5.83
CA ASP A 172 20.06 19.22 6.98
C ASP A 172 18.77 18.50 7.39
N ALA A 173 18.87 17.20 7.63
CA ALA A 173 17.76 16.33 8.02
C ALA A 173 17.13 16.71 9.37
N ILE A 174 17.85 17.41 10.25
CA ILE A 174 17.29 17.85 11.55
C ILE A 174 16.09 18.78 11.37
N LYS A 175 16.02 19.52 10.26
CA LYS A 175 14.90 20.42 9.92
C LYS A 175 13.72 19.72 9.24
N PHE A 176 13.80 18.40 9.03
CA PHE A 176 12.75 17.64 8.36
C PHE A 176 11.40 17.71 9.09
N PRO A 177 11.33 17.57 10.43
CA PRO A 177 10.08 17.77 11.15
C PRO A 177 9.50 19.17 10.96
N ASP A 178 10.34 20.21 10.91
CA ASP A 178 9.89 21.60 10.78
C ASP A 178 9.18 21.84 9.44
N ILE A 179 9.80 21.45 8.31
CA ILE A 179 9.16 21.60 6.99
C ILE A 179 7.93 20.70 6.85
N ILE A 180 7.94 19.48 7.40
CA ILE A 180 6.79 18.59 7.31
C ILE A 180 5.62 19.11 8.13
N HIS A 181 5.86 19.65 9.33
CA HIS A 181 4.83 20.33 10.10
C HIS A 181 4.30 21.57 9.39
N ALA A 182 5.19 22.37 8.78
CA ALA A 182 4.82 23.57 8.05
C ALA A 182 4.00 23.30 6.79
N VAL A 183 4.22 22.20 6.07
CA VAL A 183 3.43 21.89 4.85
C VAL A 183 2.14 21.13 5.14
N LYS A 184 2.10 20.34 6.22
CA LYS A 184 0.90 19.56 6.58
C LYS A 184 -0.23 20.47 7.06
N MET A 185 -1.39 19.85 7.25
CA MET A 185 -2.55 20.45 7.91
C MET A 185 -2.13 21.12 9.22
N GLU A 186 -2.61 22.34 9.44
CA GLU A 186 -2.36 23.04 10.70
C GLU A 186 -2.97 22.26 11.88
N PRO A 187 -2.26 22.20 13.02
CA PRO A 187 -2.53 21.23 14.08
C PRO A 187 -3.81 21.51 14.88
N ASP A 188 -4.29 22.75 14.91
CA ASP A 188 -5.49 23.18 15.64
C ASP A 188 -6.79 22.74 14.93
N ARG A 189 -6.77 22.70 13.60
CA ARG A 189 -7.96 22.49 12.75
C ARG A 189 -7.89 21.30 11.80
N GLY A 190 -6.71 20.73 11.59
CA GLY A 190 -6.55 19.65 10.61
C GLY A 190 -6.87 20.11 9.19
N PHE A 191 -6.43 21.31 8.79
CA PHE A 191 -6.71 21.91 7.49
C PHE A 191 -5.55 22.81 7.02
N PRO A 192 -5.27 22.94 5.71
CA PRO A 192 -5.87 22.24 4.57
C PRO A 192 -5.23 20.87 4.28
N GLN A 193 -6.02 19.93 3.77
CA GLN A 193 -5.52 18.61 3.37
C GLN A 193 -4.76 18.69 2.04
N ASN A 194 -3.53 18.16 2.04
CA ASN A 194 -2.71 17.97 0.82
C ASN A 194 -2.52 19.25 -0.03
N ALA A 195 -2.28 20.39 0.62
CA ALA A 195 -2.06 21.67 -0.04
C ALA A 195 -1.01 22.48 0.72
N SER A 196 -0.11 23.15 -0.01
CA SER A 196 0.87 24.09 0.55
C SER A 196 0.39 25.55 0.51
N ALA A 197 -0.87 25.78 0.16
CA ALA A 197 -1.47 27.11 0.02
C ALA A 197 -2.07 27.57 1.36
N HIS A 198 -1.21 27.71 2.39
CA HIS A 198 -1.57 28.19 3.72
C HIS A 198 -0.37 28.83 4.42
N ASP A 199 -0.66 29.56 5.49
CA ASP A 199 0.26 30.49 6.15
C ASP A 199 1.52 29.81 6.68
N THR A 200 1.38 28.69 7.40
CA THR A 200 2.53 28.04 8.05
C THR A 200 3.57 27.54 7.05
N PHE A 201 3.14 27.07 5.87
CA PHE A 201 4.07 26.68 4.80
C PHE A 201 4.83 27.89 4.27
N TRP A 202 4.12 28.95 3.87
CA TRP A 202 4.76 30.13 3.28
C TRP A 202 5.59 30.93 4.29
N ASP A 203 5.23 30.90 5.56
CA ASP A 203 6.05 31.45 6.66
C ASP A 203 7.40 30.73 6.74
N PHE A 204 7.40 29.39 6.85
CA PHE A 204 8.64 28.60 6.85
C PHE A 204 9.51 28.88 5.63
N ILE A 205 8.89 28.90 4.43
CA ILE A 205 9.60 29.16 3.18
C ILE A 205 10.22 30.56 3.16
N SER A 206 9.50 31.58 3.64
CA SER A 206 10.01 32.96 3.69
C SER A 206 11.22 33.12 4.61
N LEU A 207 11.30 32.30 5.67
CA LEU A 207 12.38 32.31 6.67
C LEU A 207 13.51 31.31 6.35
N THR A 208 13.34 30.45 5.34
CA THR A 208 14.28 29.37 5.00
C THR A 208 14.71 29.46 3.54
N PRO A 209 15.63 30.39 3.17
CA PRO A 209 15.97 30.68 1.78
C PRO A 209 16.64 29.52 1.02
N GLU A 210 17.19 28.52 1.70
CA GLU A 210 17.68 27.28 1.05
C GLU A 210 16.57 26.51 0.30
N SER A 211 15.30 26.74 0.67
CA SER A 211 14.14 26.12 0.03
C SER A 211 13.78 26.71 -1.34
N MET A 212 14.35 27.85 -1.71
CA MET A 212 13.91 28.63 -2.89
C MET A 212 14.04 27.85 -4.20
N HIS A 213 15.10 27.05 -4.35
CA HIS A 213 15.23 26.20 -5.54
C HIS A 213 14.07 25.20 -5.61
N MET A 214 13.72 24.55 -4.51
CA MET A 214 12.61 23.61 -4.44
C MET A 214 11.26 24.28 -4.75
N ILE A 215 11.05 25.51 -4.28
CA ILE A 215 9.81 26.26 -4.54
C ILE A 215 9.60 26.54 -6.02
N MET A 216 10.67 26.86 -6.77
CA MET A 216 10.58 27.04 -8.22
C MET A 216 10.06 25.76 -8.91
N TRP A 217 10.49 24.59 -8.46
CA TRP A 217 9.99 23.31 -8.98
C TRP A 217 8.53 23.06 -8.57
N ILE A 218 8.17 23.31 -7.32
CA ILE A 218 6.81 23.03 -6.82
C ILE A 218 5.77 23.94 -7.44
N MET A 219 6.11 25.19 -7.73
CA MET A 219 5.21 26.12 -8.39
C MET A 219 5.13 25.92 -9.91
N SER A 220 6.04 25.15 -10.51
CA SER A 220 5.96 24.73 -11.91
C SER A 220 4.95 23.59 -12.14
N ASP A 221 4.71 23.21 -13.39
CA ASP A 221 3.81 22.10 -13.74
C ASP A 221 4.35 20.71 -13.37
N ARG A 222 5.61 20.62 -12.93
CA ARG A 222 6.27 19.37 -12.50
C ARG A 222 5.54 18.65 -11.37
N THR A 223 4.80 19.39 -10.54
CA THR A 223 4.09 18.88 -9.34
C THR A 223 2.59 18.70 -9.54
N ILE A 224 2.11 18.91 -10.77
CA ILE A 224 0.76 18.55 -11.24
C ILE A 224 0.85 17.62 -12.46
N PRO A 225 1.61 16.50 -12.37
CA PRO A 225 1.89 15.66 -13.51
C PRO A 225 0.62 15.00 -14.06
N ARG A 226 0.56 14.89 -15.40
CA ARG A 226 -0.53 14.21 -16.11
C ARG A 226 -0.70 12.75 -15.70
N SER A 227 0.40 12.07 -15.39
CA SER A 227 0.46 10.66 -15.01
C SER A 227 1.78 10.33 -14.33
N LEU A 228 1.79 9.32 -13.46
CA LEU A 228 3.00 8.74 -12.87
C LEU A 228 3.95 8.13 -13.91
N ARG A 229 3.48 7.87 -15.14
CA ARG A 229 4.30 7.41 -16.26
C ARG A 229 5.05 8.55 -16.97
N MET A 230 4.77 9.80 -16.62
CA MET A 230 5.25 11.01 -17.31
C MET A 230 6.04 11.91 -16.35
N ILE A 231 6.67 11.32 -15.34
CA ILE A 231 7.55 12.02 -14.41
C ILE A 231 8.97 11.48 -14.54
N GLU A 232 9.95 12.34 -14.29
CA GLU A 232 11.32 11.92 -14.04
C GLU A 232 11.46 11.39 -12.60
N GLY A 233 12.57 10.73 -12.30
CA GLY A 233 12.90 10.23 -10.96
C GLY A 233 14.37 10.53 -10.63
N PHE A 234 14.60 11.02 -9.41
CA PHE A 234 15.91 11.46 -8.94
C PHE A 234 16.18 10.94 -7.53
N GLY A 235 17.38 10.42 -7.29
CA GLY A 235 17.85 10.07 -5.94
C GLY A 235 18.19 11.29 -5.06
N VAL A 236 18.23 12.50 -5.66
CA VAL A 236 18.56 13.80 -5.06
C VAL A 236 20.00 13.90 -4.55
N HIS A 237 20.42 12.97 -3.70
CA HIS A 237 21.73 12.99 -3.09
C HIS A 237 22.82 12.44 -4.02
N SER A 238 24.03 12.98 -3.87
CA SER A 238 25.23 12.37 -4.43
C SER A 238 25.56 11.09 -3.66
N PHE A 239 25.57 9.96 -4.35
CA PHE A 239 26.06 8.67 -3.85
C PHE A 239 27.44 8.34 -4.43
N ARG A 240 28.01 7.20 -4.02
CA ARG A 240 29.24 6.65 -4.59
C ARG A 240 28.93 5.30 -5.22
N LEU A 241 29.57 5.04 -6.34
CA LEU A 241 29.57 3.76 -7.03
C LEU A 241 30.87 3.02 -6.74
#